data_AF-A0A3Q3QUG7-F1
#
_entry.id   AF-A0A3Q3QUG7-F1
#
_cell.length_a   1.000
_cell.length_b   1.000
_cell.length_c   1.000
_cell.angle_alpha   90.00
_cell.angle_beta   90.00
_cell.angle_gamma   90.00
#
_symmetry.space_group_name_H-M   'P 1'
#
loop_
_entity.id
_entity.type
_entity.pdbx_description
1 polymer ?
#
loop_
_entity_poly.entity_id
_entity_poly.type
_entity_poly.pdbx_seq_one_letter_code
_entity_poly.pdbx_strand_id
1 'polypeptide(L)'
;MDEEASNEAWKTYENMSRNFTLEQGSELHWLACALYVACRSSVPTVGKGTTEGNYVSLTRILRCSQMSLIEFFSKMRKWQDMANLPQDFRQSTEKLERNFTVSAVIFKKYVPIFKAIFRAPSEEAPRVHRSRKQRHPCTVTEVFNFCWVLFVHAKLPEDFSSKDFRPSPSPHCFIEQLCELHYGVALEAKGVKEHFWKPFIKKLFHKKILRGKEDSLTGFLDPMNFGDSRVYEEHVLASGSLDERIFIGEGANEDIGTPRPCLFEVVDNQDIASALKVSTPLTGRKFIHENSLACPVSSAMESVGRLHTLLSGTKQGPSTKLTETLTCARDPSDVISKRLKDMYERFSEHYEGSGAENRDMAVKYFHLAEALYYRILESIIEREKMILGDADLSCILEQDIFHRSLLACCLEIVIFSYRPPGDFPNVINIFQLPAYHFYK
;
A
#
# COMPACT_ATOMS: atom_id res chain seq x y z
N MET A 1 3.88 4.71 -31.16
CA MET A 1 3.49 3.30 -31.39
C MET A 1 4.17 2.87 -32.65
N ASP A 2 4.80 1.70 -32.64
CA ASP A 2 5.41 1.09 -33.81
C ASP A 2 4.34 0.41 -34.69
N GLU A 3 4.71 0.13 -35.93
CA GLU A 3 3.81 -0.44 -36.92
C GLU A 3 3.42 -1.88 -36.60
N GLU A 4 4.33 -2.63 -35.95
CA GLU A 4 4.14 -4.02 -35.56
C GLU A 4 3.04 -4.17 -34.50
N ALA A 5 3.10 -3.44 -33.38
CA ALA A 5 2.04 -3.51 -32.36
C ALA A 5 0.71 -2.98 -32.89
N SER A 6 0.72 -2.01 -33.80
CA SER A 6 -0.50 -1.52 -34.45
C SER A 6 -1.18 -2.63 -35.27
N ASN A 7 -0.40 -3.36 -36.07
CA ASN A 7 -0.92 -4.44 -36.91
C ASN A 7 -1.39 -5.63 -36.08
N GLU A 8 -0.65 -6.00 -35.03
CA GLU A 8 -1.04 -7.06 -34.10
C GLU A 8 -2.33 -6.73 -33.35
N ALA A 9 -2.45 -5.50 -32.84
CA ALA A 9 -3.65 -5.03 -32.17
C ALA A 9 -4.87 -5.09 -33.09
N TRP A 10 -4.75 -4.60 -34.33
CA TRP A 10 -5.84 -4.61 -35.31
C TRP A 10 -6.26 -6.05 -35.67
N LYS A 11 -5.30 -6.93 -35.96
CA LYS A 11 -5.55 -8.34 -36.28
C LYS A 11 -6.26 -9.06 -35.14
N THR A 12 -5.83 -8.83 -33.90
CA THR A 12 -6.44 -9.44 -32.71
C THR A 12 -7.86 -8.90 -32.51
N TYR A 13 -8.05 -7.59 -32.68
CA TYR A 13 -9.36 -6.96 -32.65
C TYR A 13 -10.35 -7.55 -33.67
N GLU A 14 -9.96 -7.64 -34.94
CA GLU A 14 -10.80 -8.22 -35.99
C GLU A 14 -11.15 -9.69 -35.72
N ASN A 15 -10.21 -10.47 -35.19
CA ASN A 15 -10.48 -11.85 -34.84
C ASN A 15 -11.51 -11.95 -33.70
N MET A 16 -11.38 -11.12 -32.66
CA MET A 16 -12.30 -11.13 -31.52
C MET A 16 -13.69 -10.62 -31.89
N SER A 17 -13.79 -9.57 -32.71
CA SER A 17 -15.08 -9.02 -33.13
C SER A 17 -15.88 -9.97 -34.03
N ARG A 18 -15.20 -10.89 -34.74
CA ARG A 18 -15.86 -11.94 -35.53
C ARG A 18 -16.34 -13.13 -34.67
N ASN A 19 -15.61 -13.45 -33.60
CA ASN A 19 -15.87 -14.66 -32.80
C ASN A 19 -16.74 -14.42 -31.57
N PHE A 20 -16.86 -13.17 -31.10
CA PHE A 20 -17.60 -12.81 -29.89
C PHE A 20 -18.52 -11.61 -30.12
N THR A 21 -19.67 -11.60 -29.47
CA THR A 21 -20.53 -10.42 -29.43
C THR A 21 -19.96 -9.41 -28.44
N LEU A 22 -19.38 -8.32 -28.95
CA LEU A 22 -18.82 -7.23 -28.17
C LEU A 22 -19.93 -6.34 -27.58
N GLU A 23 -20.83 -6.91 -26.77
CA GLU A 23 -21.97 -6.17 -26.21
C GLU A 23 -21.52 -5.18 -25.12
N GLN A 24 -22.12 -3.99 -25.16
CA GLN A 24 -21.89 -2.81 -24.30
C GLN A 24 -20.48 -2.19 -24.40
N GLY A 25 -20.25 -1.38 -25.45
CA GLY A 25 -19.13 -0.43 -25.53
C GLY A 25 -18.89 0.11 -26.95
N SER A 26 -18.22 1.26 -27.06
CA SER A 26 -17.69 1.75 -28.34
C SER A 26 -16.65 0.75 -28.90
N GLU A 27 -16.66 0.51 -30.21
CA GLU A 27 -15.64 -0.30 -30.91
C GLU A 27 -14.21 0.15 -30.56
N LEU A 28 -14.03 1.46 -30.35
CA LEU A 28 -12.77 2.06 -29.94
C LEU A 28 -12.27 1.58 -28.57
N HIS A 29 -13.16 1.21 -27.65
CA HIS A 29 -12.78 0.75 -26.31
C HIS A 29 -12.17 -0.66 -26.37
N TRP A 30 -12.73 -1.52 -27.22
CA TRP A 30 -12.23 -2.88 -27.44
C TRP A 30 -10.92 -2.85 -28.23
N LEU A 31 -10.82 -1.98 -29.24
CA LEU A 31 -9.56 -1.73 -29.93
C LEU A 31 -8.49 -1.18 -28.96
N ALA A 32 -8.85 -0.29 -28.03
CA ALA A 32 -7.93 0.20 -27.01
C ALA A 32 -7.42 -0.92 -26.08
N CYS A 33 -8.25 -1.94 -25.77
CA CYS A 33 -7.81 -3.12 -25.03
C CYS A 33 -6.80 -3.95 -25.84
N ALA A 34 -7.11 -4.24 -27.11
CA ALA A 34 -6.20 -4.93 -28.01
C ALA A 34 -4.86 -4.20 -28.16
N LEU A 35 -4.92 -2.86 -28.28
CA LEU A 35 -3.76 -1.99 -28.38
C LEU A 35 -2.89 -2.04 -27.14
N TYR A 36 -3.52 -1.98 -25.96
CA TYR A 36 -2.80 -2.06 -24.69
C TYR A 36 -2.04 -3.38 -24.57
N VAL A 37 -2.67 -4.50 -24.94
CA VAL A 37 -2.03 -5.82 -24.93
C VAL A 37 -0.84 -5.86 -25.90
N ALA A 38 -1.05 -5.49 -27.17
CA ALA A 38 0.02 -5.50 -28.17
C ALA A 38 1.20 -4.58 -27.77
N CYS A 39 0.92 -3.42 -27.17
CA CYS A 39 1.97 -2.51 -26.68
C CYS A 39 2.73 -3.03 -25.45
N ARG A 40 2.29 -4.12 -24.84
CA ARG A 40 2.88 -4.72 -23.62
C ARG A 40 3.39 -6.13 -23.83
N SER A 41 3.04 -6.78 -24.94
CA SER A 41 3.69 -7.99 -25.43
C SER A 41 5.17 -7.71 -25.73
N SER A 42 6.04 -8.68 -25.44
CA SER A 42 7.49 -8.52 -25.55
C SER A 42 7.91 -8.22 -27.00
N VAL A 43 8.64 -7.12 -27.21
CA VAL A 43 9.25 -6.82 -28.51
C VAL A 43 10.74 -7.19 -28.46
N PRO A 44 11.27 -7.96 -29.43
CA PRO A 44 12.70 -8.24 -29.51
C PRO A 44 13.47 -6.96 -29.82
N THR A 45 14.45 -6.57 -29.00
CA THR A 45 15.33 -5.43 -29.32
C THR A 45 16.65 -5.88 -29.94
N VAL A 46 17.20 -5.06 -30.85
CA VAL A 46 18.48 -5.34 -31.52
C VAL A 46 19.61 -5.11 -30.53
N GLY A 47 20.13 -6.20 -29.95
CA GLY A 47 21.32 -6.19 -29.09
C GLY A 47 21.01 -6.34 -27.59
N LYS A 48 20.79 -7.58 -27.17
CA LYS A 48 20.71 -8.07 -25.78
C LYS A 48 19.53 -7.56 -24.94
N GLY A 49 18.36 -8.18 -25.15
CA GLY A 49 17.28 -8.25 -24.18
C GLY A 49 15.89 -8.16 -24.81
N THR A 50 14.91 -8.89 -24.26
CA THR A 50 13.50 -8.58 -24.43
C THR A 50 13.16 -7.44 -23.47
N THR A 51 12.77 -6.27 -23.96
CA THR A 51 12.18 -5.22 -23.12
C THR A 51 10.67 -5.37 -23.17
N GLU A 52 10.02 -5.45 -22.00
CA GLU A 52 8.57 -5.44 -21.92
C GLU A 52 8.05 -4.03 -22.27
N GLY A 53 7.42 -3.91 -23.44
CA GLY A 53 6.54 -2.79 -23.79
C GLY A 53 7.11 -1.68 -24.69
N ASN A 54 6.21 -1.07 -25.46
CA ASN A 54 6.49 -0.07 -26.51
C ASN A 54 6.39 1.39 -26.06
N TYR A 55 6.64 1.68 -24.77
CA TYR A 55 6.56 3.03 -24.19
C TYR A 55 5.24 3.78 -24.49
N VAL A 56 4.13 3.06 -24.66
CA VAL A 56 2.81 3.66 -24.85
C VAL A 56 2.12 3.82 -23.50
N SER A 57 1.87 5.07 -23.11
CA SER A 57 1.16 5.41 -21.88
C SER A 57 -0.30 4.95 -21.92
N LEU A 58 -0.73 4.23 -20.89
CA LEU A 58 -2.14 3.84 -20.72
C LEU A 58 -3.06 5.05 -20.74
N THR A 59 -2.74 6.11 -19.99
CA THR A 59 -3.57 7.33 -19.94
C THR A 59 -3.73 7.99 -21.30
N ARG A 60 -2.73 7.84 -22.19
CA ARG A 60 -2.84 8.34 -23.57
C ARG A 60 -3.79 7.48 -24.40
N ILE A 61 -3.75 6.16 -24.28
CA ILE A 61 -4.69 5.24 -24.94
C ILE A 61 -6.13 5.59 -24.52
N LEU A 62 -6.36 5.76 -23.22
CA LEU A 62 -7.67 6.07 -22.65
C LEU A 62 -8.25 7.39 -23.16
N ARG A 63 -7.44 8.46 -23.20
CA ARG A 63 -7.87 9.75 -23.76
C ARG A 63 -8.23 9.65 -25.25
N CYS A 64 -7.46 8.90 -26.03
CA CYS A 64 -7.73 8.73 -27.46
C CYS A 64 -9.01 7.93 -27.72
N SER A 65 -9.36 6.99 -26.84
CA SER A 65 -10.60 6.19 -26.96
C SER A 65 -11.79 6.78 -26.21
N GLN A 66 -11.61 7.88 -25.46
CA GLN A 66 -12.60 8.47 -24.55
C GLN A 66 -13.14 7.45 -23.53
N MET A 67 -12.30 6.49 -23.14
CA MET A 67 -12.63 5.45 -22.18
C MET A 67 -12.08 5.83 -20.82
N SER A 68 -12.91 5.78 -19.78
CA SER A 68 -12.44 6.01 -18.42
C SER A 68 -11.58 4.85 -17.91
N LEU A 69 -10.74 5.12 -16.91
CA LEU A 69 -9.87 4.10 -16.32
C LEU A 69 -10.64 2.95 -15.67
N ILE A 70 -11.77 3.22 -15.00
CA ILE A 70 -12.64 2.17 -14.41
C ILE A 70 -13.28 1.31 -15.51
N GLU A 71 -13.76 1.92 -16.59
CA GLU A 71 -14.31 1.17 -17.72
C GLU A 71 -13.25 0.30 -18.39
N PHE A 72 -12.02 0.81 -18.49
CA PHE A 72 -10.89 0.05 -19.02
C PHE A 72 -10.64 -1.23 -18.23
N PHE A 73 -10.55 -1.20 -16.90
CA PHE A 73 -10.32 -2.42 -16.11
C PHE A 73 -11.46 -3.42 -16.26
N SER A 74 -12.71 -2.95 -16.29
CA SER A 74 -13.88 -3.79 -16.53
C SER A 74 -13.83 -4.49 -17.90
N LYS A 75 -13.46 -3.75 -18.96
CA LYS A 75 -13.33 -4.29 -20.32
C LYS A 75 -12.11 -5.16 -20.51
N MET A 76 -10.98 -4.81 -19.90
CA MET A 76 -9.74 -5.55 -19.99
C MET A 76 -9.88 -6.94 -19.38
N ARG A 77 -10.62 -7.11 -18.27
CA ARG A 77 -10.94 -8.44 -17.72
C ARG A 77 -11.68 -9.32 -18.72
N LYS A 78 -12.73 -8.78 -19.34
CA LYS A 78 -13.47 -9.50 -20.41
C LYS A 78 -12.57 -9.84 -21.59
N TRP A 79 -11.72 -8.89 -21.99
CA TRP A 79 -10.76 -9.08 -23.08
C TRP A 79 -9.74 -10.18 -22.78
N GLN A 80 -9.19 -10.21 -21.56
CA GLN A 80 -8.27 -11.25 -21.11
C GLN A 80 -8.87 -12.64 -21.22
N ASP A 81 -10.15 -12.78 -20.85
CA ASP A 81 -10.89 -14.04 -20.94
C ASP A 81 -11.13 -14.46 -22.39
N MET A 82 -11.61 -13.54 -23.23
CA MET A 82 -11.85 -13.80 -24.65
C MET A 82 -10.58 -14.15 -25.42
N ALA A 83 -9.48 -13.43 -25.14
CA ALA A 83 -8.19 -13.62 -25.79
C ALA A 83 -7.33 -14.71 -25.15
N ASN A 84 -7.81 -15.33 -24.06
CA ASN A 84 -7.09 -16.34 -23.31
C ASN A 84 -5.65 -15.92 -22.96
N LEU A 85 -5.49 -14.72 -22.40
CA LEU A 85 -4.17 -14.15 -22.15
C LEU A 85 -3.40 -14.91 -21.04
N PRO A 86 -2.05 -14.96 -21.10
CA PRO A 86 -1.22 -15.62 -20.11
C PRO A 86 -1.43 -15.10 -18.68
N GLN A 87 -1.22 -15.97 -17.69
CA GLN A 87 -1.43 -15.63 -16.28
C GLN A 87 -0.55 -14.47 -15.81
N ASP A 88 0.68 -14.37 -16.29
CA ASP A 88 1.61 -13.28 -15.94
C ASP A 88 1.05 -11.91 -16.37
N PHE A 89 0.43 -11.83 -17.55
CA PHE A 89 -0.20 -10.61 -18.04
C PHE A 89 -1.43 -10.22 -17.20
N ARG A 90 -2.23 -11.22 -16.81
CA ARG A 90 -3.39 -11.03 -15.94
C ARG A 90 -2.96 -10.46 -14.60
N GLN A 91 -1.96 -11.07 -13.96
CA GLN A 91 -1.38 -10.59 -12.69
C GLN A 91 -0.82 -9.16 -12.80
N SER A 92 -0.16 -8.83 -13.91
CA SER A 92 0.37 -7.47 -14.16
C SER A 92 -0.76 -6.42 -14.23
N THR A 93 -1.86 -6.76 -14.92
CA THR A 93 -3.03 -5.88 -15.03
C THR A 93 -3.79 -5.75 -13.71
N GLU A 94 -3.96 -6.84 -12.96
CA GLU A 94 -4.54 -6.84 -11.61
C GLU A 94 -3.70 -5.99 -10.64
N LYS A 95 -2.37 -6.10 -10.72
CA LYS A 95 -1.43 -5.26 -9.96
C LYS A 95 -1.62 -3.78 -10.29
N LEU A 96 -1.82 -3.43 -11.57
CA LEU A 96 -2.09 -2.07 -12.01
C LEU A 96 -3.41 -1.53 -11.43
N GLU A 97 -4.49 -2.32 -11.46
CA GLU A 97 -5.80 -1.97 -10.88
C GLU A 97 -5.72 -1.80 -9.35
N ARG A 98 -5.00 -2.69 -8.66
CA ARG A 98 -4.75 -2.59 -7.23
C ARG A 98 -3.97 -1.32 -6.88
N ASN A 99 -2.91 -1.02 -7.63
CA ASN A 99 -2.10 0.19 -7.43
C ASN A 99 -2.93 1.47 -7.61
N PHE A 100 -3.77 1.51 -8.64
CA PHE A 100 -4.73 2.60 -8.85
C PHE A 100 -5.67 2.75 -7.64
N THR A 101 -6.26 1.66 -7.18
CA THR A 101 -7.19 1.66 -6.04
C THR A 101 -6.53 2.22 -4.78
N VAL A 102 -5.31 1.77 -4.46
CA VAL A 102 -4.53 2.27 -3.32
C VAL A 102 -4.27 3.78 -3.47
N SER A 103 -3.82 4.24 -4.63
CA SER A 103 -3.56 5.66 -4.87
C SER A 103 -4.82 6.51 -4.78
N ALA A 104 -5.94 6.05 -5.32
CA ALA A 104 -7.21 6.76 -5.26
C ALA A 104 -7.67 6.98 -3.81
N VAL A 105 -7.54 5.96 -2.96
CA VAL A 105 -7.89 6.07 -1.53
C VAL A 105 -6.93 7.02 -0.81
N ILE A 106 -5.62 6.96 -1.09
CA ILE A 106 -4.64 7.87 -0.50
C ILE A 106 -4.91 9.31 -0.94
N PHE A 107 -5.15 9.55 -2.23
CA PHE A 107 -5.47 10.87 -2.77
C PHE A 107 -6.74 11.44 -2.12
N LYS A 108 -7.79 10.61 -1.97
CA LYS A 108 -9.03 10.99 -1.28
C LYS A 108 -8.76 11.45 0.17
N LYS A 109 -7.80 10.84 0.87
CA LYS A 109 -7.40 11.28 2.23
C LYS A 109 -6.48 12.51 2.20
N TYR A 110 -5.61 12.64 1.20
CA TYR A 110 -4.69 13.77 1.04
C TYR A 110 -5.41 15.11 0.87
N VAL A 111 -6.46 15.17 0.03
CA VAL A 111 -7.21 16.40 -0.28
C VAL A 111 -7.69 17.17 0.96
N PRO A 112 -8.49 16.59 1.88
CA PRO A 112 -8.98 17.31 3.05
C PRO A 112 -7.86 17.67 4.04
N ILE A 113 -6.85 16.80 4.20
CA ILE A 113 -5.69 17.08 5.06
C ILE A 113 -4.93 18.31 4.56
N PHE A 114 -4.66 18.35 3.25
CA PHE A 114 -3.98 19.48 2.65
C PHE A 114 -4.77 20.78 2.82
N LYS A 115 -6.08 20.77 2.53
CA LYS A 115 -6.97 21.94 2.69
C LYS A 115 -7.07 22.42 4.15
N ALA A 116 -6.94 21.52 5.13
CA ALA A 116 -6.92 21.88 6.54
C ALA A 116 -5.61 22.60 6.95
N ILE A 117 -4.49 22.22 6.33
CA ILE A 117 -3.15 22.77 6.63
C ILE A 117 -2.91 24.07 5.84
N PHE A 118 -3.24 24.09 4.56
CA PHE A 118 -2.98 25.19 3.64
C PHE A 118 -4.27 25.91 3.29
N ARG A 119 -4.38 27.18 3.70
CA ARG A 119 -5.47 28.06 3.29
C ARG A 119 -5.08 28.85 2.05
N ALA A 120 -5.95 28.87 1.05
CA ALA A 120 -5.82 29.82 -0.06
C ALA A 120 -5.85 31.25 0.49
N PRO A 121 -4.95 32.15 0.05
CA PRO A 121 -5.16 33.58 0.26
C PRO A 121 -6.56 33.92 -0.27
N SER A 122 -7.38 34.65 0.50
CA SER A 122 -8.70 35.06 0.00
C SER A 122 -8.53 35.86 -1.29
N GLU A 123 -9.50 35.78 -2.21
CA GLU A 123 -9.50 36.53 -3.47
C GLU A 123 -9.50 38.06 -3.30
N GLU A 124 -9.55 38.56 -2.06
CA GLU A 124 -9.43 39.99 -1.75
C GLU A 124 -7.96 40.38 -1.58
N ALA A 125 -7.25 40.57 -2.70
CA ALA A 125 -5.94 41.21 -2.67
C ALA A 125 -6.06 42.69 -2.23
N PRO A 126 -5.27 43.18 -1.26
CA PRO A 126 -5.06 44.61 -1.11
C PRO A 126 -4.36 45.11 -2.38
N ARG A 127 -4.90 46.15 -3.02
CA ARG A 127 -4.27 46.82 -4.16
C ARG A 127 -2.92 47.41 -3.72
N VAL A 128 -1.82 46.70 -3.95
CA VAL A 128 -0.48 47.24 -3.73
C VAL A 128 0.13 47.68 -5.06
N HIS A 129 0.62 48.92 -5.06
CA HIS A 129 1.23 49.66 -6.15
C HIS A 129 2.33 48.84 -6.87
N ARG A 130 2.23 48.72 -8.20
CA ARG A 130 3.18 47.98 -9.04
C ARG A 130 4.57 48.62 -9.03
N SER A 131 5.60 47.84 -8.66
CA SER A 131 7.01 48.12 -8.95
C SER A 131 7.73 46.86 -9.48
N ARG A 132 8.64 47.09 -10.44
CA ARG A 132 9.29 46.12 -11.35
C ARG A 132 9.82 44.82 -10.70
N LYS A 133 9.65 43.70 -11.44
CA LYS A 133 9.93 42.27 -11.13
C LYS A 133 8.86 41.58 -10.27
N GLN A 134 7.62 41.54 -10.77
CA GLN A 134 6.56 40.72 -10.19
C GLN A 134 6.85 39.24 -10.50
N ARG A 135 7.42 38.54 -9.52
CA ARG A 135 7.53 37.06 -9.49
C ARG A 135 6.10 36.50 -9.45
N HIS A 136 5.83 35.44 -10.23
CA HIS A 136 4.55 34.72 -10.12
C HIS A 136 4.40 34.25 -8.65
N PRO A 137 3.35 34.67 -7.94
CA PRO A 137 3.11 34.21 -6.58
C PRO A 137 2.74 32.72 -6.62
N CYS A 138 3.37 31.91 -5.75
CA CYS A 138 3.01 30.51 -5.58
C CYS A 138 1.52 30.41 -5.25
N THR A 139 0.74 29.71 -6.07
CA THR A 139 -0.64 29.41 -5.74
C THR A 139 -0.70 28.18 -4.82
N VAL A 140 -1.72 28.10 -3.97
CA VAL A 140 -1.95 26.92 -3.14
C VAL A 140 -2.18 25.66 -3.99
N THR A 141 -2.70 25.82 -5.21
CA THR A 141 -2.84 24.76 -6.21
C THR A 141 -1.49 24.23 -6.69
N GLU A 142 -0.50 25.09 -6.92
CA GLU A 142 0.85 24.64 -7.31
C GLU A 142 1.52 23.83 -6.18
N VAL A 143 1.38 24.28 -4.92
CA VAL A 143 1.87 23.53 -3.75
C VAL A 143 1.14 22.18 -3.61
N PHE A 144 -0.18 22.17 -3.82
CA PHE A 144 -1.00 20.96 -3.77
C PHE A 144 -0.52 19.91 -4.78
N ASN A 145 -0.33 20.33 -6.04
CA ASN A 145 0.15 19.48 -7.12
C ASN A 145 1.58 19.00 -6.87
N PHE A 146 2.47 19.89 -6.44
CA PHE A 146 3.84 19.55 -6.14
C PHE A 146 3.96 18.52 -5.01
N CYS A 147 3.24 18.72 -3.90
CA CYS A 147 3.26 17.78 -2.78
C CYS A 147 2.70 16.41 -3.17
N TRP A 148 1.68 16.35 -4.04
CA TRP A 148 1.17 15.09 -4.58
C TRP A 148 2.20 14.39 -5.47
N VAL A 149 2.80 15.11 -6.42
CA VAL A 149 3.83 14.57 -7.32
C VAL A 149 5.05 14.09 -6.54
N LEU A 150 5.49 14.84 -5.52
CA LEU A 150 6.59 14.46 -4.63
C LEU A 150 6.26 13.19 -3.83
N PHE A 151 5.03 13.06 -3.33
CA PHE A 151 4.56 11.86 -2.66
C PHE A 151 4.59 10.64 -3.59
N VAL A 152 4.08 10.78 -4.82
CA VAL A 152 4.10 9.70 -5.82
C VAL A 152 5.53 9.28 -6.15
N HIS A 153 6.45 10.24 -6.29
CA HIS A 153 7.86 9.94 -6.48
C HIS A 153 8.48 9.18 -5.30
N ALA A 154 8.10 9.51 -4.06
CA ALA A 154 8.60 8.85 -2.85
C ALA A 154 8.00 7.45 -2.62
N LYS A 155 6.83 7.15 -3.19
CA LYS A 155 6.12 5.87 -3.09
C LYS A 155 6.78 4.74 -3.90
N LEU A 156 7.64 5.07 -4.86
CA LEU A 156 8.30 4.10 -5.74
C LEU A 156 9.44 3.37 -4.99
N PRO A 157 9.46 2.03 -4.96
CA PRO A 157 10.43 1.28 -4.17
C PRO A 157 11.80 1.27 -4.84
N GLU A 158 12.86 1.63 -4.11
CA GLU A 158 14.25 1.26 -4.41
C GLU A 158 15.09 1.19 -3.12
N ASP A 159 15.76 0.04 -2.95
CA ASP A 159 16.56 -0.41 -1.81
C ASP A 159 17.57 0.60 -1.28
N PHE A 160 17.49 1.00 0.00
CA PHE A 160 18.64 1.60 0.70
C PHE A 160 18.67 1.28 2.19
N SER A 161 19.70 0.55 2.61
CA SER A 161 20.17 0.41 3.99
C SER A 161 21.28 1.42 4.25
N SER A 162 21.14 2.24 5.29
CA SER A 162 22.30 2.80 5.98
C SER A 162 21.99 2.95 7.47
N LYS A 163 22.79 2.28 8.31
CA LYS A 163 22.83 2.53 9.75
C LYS A 163 23.83 3.66 10.00
N ASP A 164 23.32 4.74 10.59
CA ASP A 164 23.95 5.66 11.55
C ASP A 164 23.51 7.10 11.30
N PHE A 165 22.61 7.61 12.16
CA PHE A 165 22.35 9.04 12.23
C PHE A 165 21.94 9.47 13.65
N ARG A 166 22.52 10.59 14.11
CA ARG A 166 22.15 11.28 15.35
C ARG A 166 21.30 12.52 15.00
N PRO A 167 20.23 12.81 15.74
CA PRO A 167 19.35 13.93 15.41
C PRO A 167 20.03 15.28 15.66
N SER A 168 19.87 16.21 14.73
CA SER A 168 20.16 17.64 14.92
C SER A 168 18.88 18.39 15.35
N PRO A 169 19.01 19.53 16.07
CA PRO A 169 17.86 20.27 16.54
C PRO A 169 17.30 21.13 15.39
N SER A 170 16.07 20.84 14.96
CA SER A 170 15.39 21.60 13.92
C SER A 170 13.86 21.54 14.16
N PRO A 171 13.09 22.43 13.52
CA PRO A 171 11.94 23.13 14.09
C PRO A 171 10.73 22.22 14.35
N HIS A 172 9.82 22.73 15.19
CA HIS A 172 8.51 22.17 15.56
C HIS A 172 7.93 21.24 14.49
N CYS A 173 8.12 19.93 14.68
CA CYS A 173 7.63 18.90 13.79
C CYS A 173 6.18 18.57 14.17
N PHE A 174 5.23 18.92 13.32
CA PHE A 174 3.80 18.71 13.60
C PHE A 174 3.31 17.27 13.30
N ILE A 175 4.23 16.29 13.26
CA ILE A 175 3.90 14.89 12.95
C ILE A 175 3.04 14.29 14.05
N GLU A 176 3.30 14.63 15.31
CA GLU A 176 2.51 14.14 16.44
C GLU A 176 1.05 14.58 16.30
N GLN A 177 0.81 15.85 16.01
CA GLN A 177 -0.52 16.41 15.80
C GLN A 177 -1.22 15.78 14.59
N LEU A 178 -0.51 15.53 13.48
CA LEU A 178 -1.09 14.81 12.34
C LEU A 178 -1.45 13.36 12.68
N CYS A 179 -0.60 12.68 13.44
CA CYS A 179 -0.84 11.32 13.88
C CYS A 179 -2.05 11.27 14.82
N GLU A 180 -2.19 12.21 15.76
CA GLU A 180 -3.36 12.32 16.64
C GLU A 180 -4.65 12.57 15.84
N LEU A 181 -4.62 13.52 14.89
CA LEU A 181 -5.79 13.88 14.07
C LEU A 181 -6.21 12.79 13.09
N HIS A 182 -5.29 11.92 12.67
CA HIS A 182 -5.52 10.93 11.61
C HIS A 182 -5.27 9.49 12.03
N TYR A 183 -5.25 9.23 13.35
CA TYR A 183 -5.08 7.90 13.96
C TYR A 183 -3.76 7.21 13.58
N GLY A 184 -2.71 7.97 13.30
CA GLY A 184 -1.40 7.45 12.95
C GLY A 184 -0.54 7.07 14.16
N VAL A 185 0.40 6.16 13.93
CA VAL A 185 1.41 5.79 14.93
C VAL A 185 2.61 6.72 14.80
N ALA A 186 2.74 7.65 15.73
CA ALA A 186 3.77 8.70 15.67
C ALA A 186 5.21 8.16 15.58
N LEU A 187 5.50 7.06 16.29
CA LEU A 187 6.81 6.42 16.23
C LEU A 187 7.13 5.89 14.82
N GLU A 188 6.16 5.25 14.17
CA GLU A 188 6.32 4.75 12.81
C GLU A 188 6.44 5.91 11.82
N ALA A 189 5.61 6.95 11.93
CA ALA A 189 5.67 8.11 11.06
C ALA A 189 7.02 8.84 11.16
N LYS A 190 7.57 8.96 12.38
CA LYS A 190 8.92 9.50 12.62
C LYS A 190 10.00 8.59 12.02
N GLY A 191 9.88 7.28 12.16
CA GLY A 191 10.78 6.31 11.54
C GLY A 191 10.77 6.40 10.01
N VAL A 192 9.60 6.47 9.39
CA VAL A 192 9.43 6.67 7.94
C VAL A 192 10.06 8.00 7.50
N LYS A 193 9.81 9.08 8.23
CA LYS A 193 10.45 10.37 7.95
C LYS A 193 11.97 10.26 7.94
N GLU A 194 12.55 9.61 8.95
CA GLU A 194 14.00 9.63 9.16
C GLU A 194 14.75 8.66 8.27
N HIS A 195 14.23 7.45 8.10
CA HIS A 195 14.93 6.36 7.42
C HIS A 195 14.54 6.21 5.94
N PHE A 196 13.41 6.78 5.52
CA PHE A 196 12.95 6.68 4.12
C PHE A 196 12.85 8.04 3.47
N TRP A 197 12.03 8.94 4.01
CA TRP A 197 11.75 10.22 3.38
C TRP A 197 12.98 11.12 3.30
N LYS A 198 13.73 11.30 4.39
CA LYS A 198 14.93 12.15 4.39
C LYS A 198 16.00 11.65 3.41
N PRO A 199 16.42 10.37 3.42
CA PRO A 199 17.37 9.85 2.43
C PRO A 199 16.88 10.00 0.99
N PHE A 200 15.58 9.75 0.75
CA PHE A 200 14.97 9.92 -0.56
C PHE A 200 15.06 11.36 -1.07
N ILE A 201 14.69 12.35 -0.25
CA ILE A 201 14.77 13.77 -0.61
C ILE A 201 16.22 14.19 -0.87
N LYS A 202 17.18 13.73 -0.05
CA LYS A 202 18.62 13.95 -0.31
C LYS A 202 19.06 13.38 -1.65
N LYS A 203 18.62 12.17 -2.02
CA LYS A 203 18.88 11.56 -3.33
C LYS A 203 18.35 12.42 -4.46
N LEU A 204 17.16 13.03 -4.32
CA LEU A 204 16.60 13.94 -5.32
C LEU A 204 17.40 15.24 -5.45
N PHE A 205 17.92 15.79 -4.34
CA PHE A 205 18.84 16.93 -4.37
C PHE A 205 20.16 16.57 -5.08
N HIS A 206 20.78 15.45 -4.72
CA HIS A 206 22.01 14.96 -5.37
C HIS A 206 21.83 14.77 -6.88
N LYS A 207 20.70 14.20 -7.30
CA LYS A 207 20.35 14.01 -8.72
C LYS A 207 19.93 15.31 -9.43
N LYS A 208 19.89 16.45 -8.72
CA LYS A 208 19.42 17.76 -9.21
C LYS A 208 18.00 17.75 -9.77
N ILE A 209 17.19 16.77 -9.35
CA ILE A 209 15.75 16.70 -9.66
C ILE A 209 15.01 17.73 -8.81
N LEU A 210 15.43 17.88 -7.55
CA LEU A 210 14.89 18.85 -6.60
C LEU A 210 15.88 20.00 -6.42
N ARG A 211 15.38 21.24 -6.29
CA ARG A 211 16.18 22.43 -5.96
C ARG A 211 15.82 22.95 -4.57
N GLY A 212 16.79 23.49 -3.82
CA GLY A 212 16.58 23.90 -2.42
C GLY A 212 17.84 23.75 -1.58
N LYS A 213 17.68 23.75 -0.25
CA LYS A 213 18.76 23.63 0.73
C LYS A 213 18.85 22.20 1.25
N GLU A 214 19.80 21.45 0.70
CA GLU A 214 20.00 20.03 1.02
C GLU A 214 20.26 19.75 2.50
N ASP A 215 21.15 20.50 3.16
CA ASP A 215 21.52 20.26 4.55
C ASP A 215 20.34 20.36 5.53
N SER A 216 19.40 21.25 5.22
CA SER A 216 18.22 21.52 6.04
C SER A 216 16.95 20.85 5.53
N LEU A 217 16.98 20.28 4.31
CA LEU A 217 15.82 19.80 3.57
C LEU A 217 14.70 20.87 3.51
N THR A 218 15.05 22.10 3.14
CA THR A 218 14.10 23.23 3.04
C THR A 218 14.20 23.94 1.68
N GLY A 219 13.26 24.85 1.40
CA GLY A 219 13.26 25.68 0.18
C GLY A 219 12.80 24.98 -1.09
N PHE A 220 12.56 23.67 -1.07
CA PHE A 220 12.07 22.95 -2.25
C PHE A 220 10.58 23.22 -2.57
N LEU A 221 9.84 23.84 -1.65
CA LEU A 221 8.47 24.33 -1.87
C LEU A 221 8.44 25.73 -2.52
N ASP A 222 9.59 26.36 -2.78
CA ASP A 222 9.62 27.62 -3.51
C ASP A 222 9.25 27.38 -4.99
N PRO A 223 8.38 28.19 -5.63
CA PRO A 223 7.95 27.98 -7.02
C PRO A 223 9.07 27.81 -8.04
N MET A 224 10.18 28.52 -7.81
CA MET A 224 11.35 28.49 -8.68
C MET A 224 12.08 27.14 -8.65
N ASN A 225 11.74 26.28 -7.68
CA ASN A 225 12.37 25.01 -7.40
C ASN A 225 11.50 23.80 -7.77
N PHE A 226 10.26 24.02 -8.22
CA PHE A 226 9.44 22.94 -8.77
C PHE A 226 10.13 22.35 -10.00
N GLY A 227 10.52 21.08 -9.85
CA GLY A 227 11.35 20.37 -10.80
C GLY A 227 10.64 20.06 -12.11
N ASP A 228 11.44 19.54 -13.04
CA ASP A 228 11.00 19.13 -14.37
C ASP A 228 10.23 17.81 -14.32
N SER A 229 8.98 17.79 -14.77
CA SER A 229 8.11 16.60 -14.72
C SER A 229 8.51 15.48 -15.68
N ARG A 230 9.50 15.70 -16.57
CA ARG A 230 9.96 14.71 -17.55
C ARG A 230 10.52 13.44 -16.91
N VAL A 231 11.22 13.56 -15.78
CA VAL A 231 11.80 12.39 -15.07
C VAL A 231 10.72 11.43 -14.57
N TYR A 232 9.58 11.99 -14.12
CA TYR A 232 8.41 11.18 -13.75
C TYR A 232 7.82 10.47 -14.96
N GLU A 233 7.65 11.20 -16.06
CA GLU A 233 7.05 10.67 -17.29
C GLU A 233 7.89 9.52 -17.88
N GLU A 234 9.22 9.67 -17.92
CA GLU A 234 10.13 8.59 -18.34
C GLU A 234 9.97 7.34 -17.46
N HIS A 235 9.86 7.50 -16.14
CA HIS A 235 9.66 6.37 -15.23
C HIS A 235 8.30 5.69 -15.44
N VAL A 236 7.22 6.45 -15.59
CA VAL A 236 5.87 5.91 -15.87
C VAL A 236 5.86 5.13 -17.19
N LEU A 237 6.55 5.63 -18.21
CA LEU A 237 6.66 4.96 -19.51
C LEU A 237 7.53 3.69 -19.42
N ALA A 238 8.64 3.72 -18.69
CA ALA A 238 9.56 2.59 -18.55
C ALA A 238 9.02 1.47 -17.65
N SER A 239 8.37 1.82 -16.54
CA SER A 239 7.72 0.86 -15.64
C SER A 239 6.34 0.41 -16.14
N GLY A 240 5.77 1.20 -17.05
CA GLY A 240 4.40 1.02 -17.50
C GLY A 240 3.37 1.20 -16.38
N SER A 241 3.71 1.93 -15.32
CA SER A 241 2.80 2.25 -14.22
C SER A 241 1.67 3.19 -14.66
N LEU A 242 0.69 3.39 -13.79
CA LEU A 242 -0.30 4.45 -13.99
C LEU A 242 0.36 5.82 -13.78
N ASP A 243 0.02 6.79 -14.63
CA ASP A 243 0.31 8.20 -14.39
C ASP A 243 -0.64 8.73 -13.30
N GLU A 244 -0.16 8.79 -12.06
CA GLU A 244 -0.93 9.23 -10.90
C GLU A 244 -1.23 10.75 -10.92
N ARG A 245 -0.75 11.51 -11.93
CA ARG A 245 -1.19 12.90 -12.14
C ARG A 245 -2.61 12.96 -12.69
N ILE A 246 -3.19 11.84 -13.12
CA ILE A 246 -4.61 11.75 -13.50
C ILE A 246 -5.55 12.29 -12.41
N PHE A 247 -5.17 12.18 -11.13
CA PHE A 247 -5.96 12.68 -10.00
C PHE A 247 -6.03 14.21 -9.88
N ILE A 248 -5.07 14.94 -10.47
CA ILE A 248 -4.96 16.40 -10.39
C ILE A 248 -5.29 17.11 -11.72
N GLY A 249 -5.68 16.38 -12.76
CA GLY A 249 -6.04 16.93 -14.06
C GLY A 249 -7.42 17.61 -14.07
N GLU A 250 -7.61 18.60 -14.95
CA GLU A 250 -8.88 19.36 -15.06
C GLU A 250 -10.10 18.48 -15.43
N GLY A 251 -9.89 17.29 -16.03
CA GLY A 251 -10.91 16.29 -16.37
C GLY A 251 -10.80 14.98 -15.57
N ALA A 252 -10.21 15.00 -14.37
CA ALA A 252 -9.92 13.79 -13.59
C ALA A 252 -11.15 12.90 -13.35
N ASN A 253 -12.33 13.49 -13.13
CA ASN A 253 -13.55 12.72 -12.85
C ASN A 253 -13.99 11.91 -14.07
N GLU A 254 -13.97 12.53 -15.25
CA GLU A 254 -14.29 11.89 -16.52
C GLU A 254 -13.22 10.84 -16.88
N ASP A 255 -11.94 11.21 -16.79
CA ASP A 255 -10.81 10.33 -17.12
C ASP A 255 -10.74 9.08 -16.21
N ILE A 256 -11.13 9.21 -14.93
CA ILE A 256 -11.17 8.08 -13.99
C ILE A 256 -12.47 7.29 -14.14
N GLY A 257 -13.59 7.94 -14.44
CA GLY A 257 -14.91 7.32 -14.56
C GLY A 257 -15.70 7.29 -13.26
N THR A 258 -15.40 8.20 -12.33
CA THR A 258 -16.16 8.35 -11.07
C THR A 258 -17.33 9.32 -11.27
N PRO A 259 -18.57 8.99 -10.87
CA PRO A 259 -19.67 9.93 -10.88
C PRO A 259 -19.31 11.22 -10.11
N ARG A 260 -19.56 12.38 -10.73
CA ARG A 260 -19.30 13.76 -10.25
C ARG A 260 -19.57 14.02 -8.76
N PRO A 261 -18.98 15.11 -8.23
CA PRO A 261 -17.59 15.22 -7.84
C PRO A 261 -17.40 14.61 -6.45
N CYS A 262 -16.65 13.51 -6.36
CA CYS A 262 -16.15 12.98 -5.07
C CYS A 262 -15.15 13.92 -4.37
N LEU A 263 -15.02 15.17 -4.80
CA LEU A 263 -14.08 16.15 -4.24
C LEU A 263 -14.66 17.05 -3.15
N PHE A 264 -15.96 17.01 -2.83
CA PHE A 264 -16.51 17.96 -1.84
C PHE A 264 -17.62 17.53 -0.89
N GLU A 265 -18.28 16.37 -0.99
CA GLU A 265 -19.23 15.94 0.05
C GLU A 265 -19.08 14.45 0.40
N VAL A 266 -19.09 14.17 1.70
CA VAL A 266 -19.01 12.84 2.30
C VAL A 266 -20.30 12.09 1.96
N VAL A 267 -20.30 11.31 0.89
CA VAL A 267 -21.33 10.28 0.67
C VAL A 267 -20.68 8.97 0.19
N ASP A 268 -21.27 7.90 0.71
CA ASP A 268 -20.86 6.50 0.76
C ASP A 268 -20.55 5.90 -0.63
N ASN A 269 -19.29 5.51 -0.87
CA ASN A 269 -18.93 4.67 -2.03
C ASN A 269 -19.01 3.21 -1.60
N GLN A 270 -20.22 2.67 -1.60
CA GLN A 270 -20.51 1.28 -1.24
C GLN A 270 -19.84 0.27 -2.19
N ASP A 271 -19.58 0.66 -3.44
CA ASP A 271 -19.11 -0.27 -4.49
C ASP A 271 -17.60 -0.52 -4.50
N ILE A 272 -16.76 0.51 -4.29
CA ILE A 272 -15.28 0.34 -4.29
C ILE A 272 -14.78 -0.23 -2.95
N ALA A 273 -15.48 0.09 -1.84
CA ALA A 273 -15.14 -0.40 -0.51
C ALA A 273 -15.62 -1.85 -0.26
N SER A 274 -16.50 -2.39 -1.11
CA SER A 274 -17.08 -3.74 -0.95
C SER A 274 -16.01 -4.84 -0.91
N ALA A 275 -14.93 -4.71 -1.70
CA ALA A 275 -13.81 -5.65 -1.75
C ALA A 275 -12.95 -5.67 -0.47
N LEU A 276 -13.09 -4.68 0.42
CA LEU A 276 -12.32 -4.56 1.67
C LEU A 276 -13.18 -4.86 2.91
N LYS A 277 -14.47 -5.19 2.74
CA LYS A 277 -15.38 -5.51 3.84
C LYS A 277 -15.24 -6.98 4.22
N VAL A 278 -14.67 -7.25 5.39
CA VAL A 278 -14.61 -8.61 5.95
C VAL A 278 -15.71 -8.78 7.00
N SER A 279 -16.58 -9.76 6.79
CA SER A 279 -17.47 -10.29 7.81
C SER A 279 -16.89 -11.61 8.32
N THR A 280 -16.69 -11.79 9.63
CA THR A 280 -16.26 -13.09 10.17
C THR A 280 -17.46 -14.04 10.22
N PRO A 281 -17.41 -15.22 9.56
CA PRO A 281 -18.59 -16.08 9.38
C PRO A 281 -19.05 -16.82 10.65
N LEU A 282 -18.25 -16.88 11.72
CA LEU A 282 -18.42 -17.90 12.77
C LEU A 282 -19.06 -17.42 14.08
N THR A 283 -19.13 -16.12 14.36
CA THR A 283 -19.70 -15.64 15.62
C THR A 283 -21.05 -14.95 15.47
N GLY A 284 -21.49 -14.63 14.24
CA GLY A 284 -22.72 -13.85 14.00
C GLY A 284 -22.75 -12.48 14.70
N ARG A 285 -21.65 -12.08 15.35
CA ARG A 285 -21.52 -10.84 16.10
C ARG A 285 -20.95 -9.79 15.17
N LYS A 286 -21.77 -8.78 14.83
CA LYS A 286 -21.28 -7.52 14.29
C LYS A 286 -20.44 -6.83 15.36
N PHE A 287 -19.13 -7.07 15.38
CA PHE A 287 -18.25 -6.55 16.43
C PHE A 287 -17.78 -5.12 16.19
N ILE A 288 -18.06 -4.55 15.02
CA ILE A 288 -17.62 -3.19 14.70
C ILE A 288 -18.87 -2.31 14.72
N HIS A 289 -18.89 -1.35 15.65
CA HIS A 289 -19.73 -0.18 15.52
C HIS A 289 -19.31 0.45 14.18
N GLU A 290 -20.14 0.26 13.15
CA GLU A 290 -19.91 0.80 11.82
C GLU A 290 -19.89 2.33 11.93
N ASN A 291 -18.71 2.90 12.16
CA ASN A 291 -18.47 4.28 11.81
C ASN A 291 -18.43 4.31 10.27
N SER A 292 -19.61 4.37 9.63
CA SER A 292 -19.83 4.52 8.18
C SER A 292 -19.11 5.74 7.54
N LEU A 293 -18.30 6.46 8.32
CA LEU A 293 -17.61 7.69 7.95
C LEU A 293 -16.09 7.51 7.78
N ALA A 294 -15.51 6.36 8.17
CA ALA A 294 -14.06 6.16 8.10
C ALA A 294 -13.61 5.68 6.70
N CYS A 295 -12.71 6.43 6.04
CA CYS A 295 -12.09 5.98 4.80
C CYS A 295 -11.19 4.75 5.04
N PRO A 296 -10.96 3.88 4.04
CA PRO A 296 -10.18 2.64 4.23
C PRO A 296 -8.79 2.85 4.83
N VAL A 297 -8.12 3.97 4.52
CA VAL A 297 -6.83 4.32 5.14
C VAL A 297 -6.99 4.61 6.64
N SER A 298 -8.05 5.30 7.07
CA SER A 298 -8.29 5.52 8.50
C SER A 298 -8.60 4.20 9.23
N SER A 299 -9.38 3.30 8.62
CA SER A 299 -9.64 1.97 9.19
C SER A 299 -8.37 1.14 9.33
N ALA A 300 -7.48 1.16 8.32
CA ALA A 300 -6.19 0.49 8.39
C ALA A 300 -5.30 1.08 9.50
N MET A 301 -5.22 2.41 9.58
CA MET A 301 -4.44 3.11 10.62
C MET A 301 -4.97 2.82 12.03
N GLU A 302 -6.29 2.77 12.21
CA GLU A 302 -6.91 2.39 13.47
C GLU A 302 -6.58 0.95 13.88
N SER A 303 -6.62 -0.01 12.94
CA SER A 303 -6.21 -1.40 13.19
C SER A 303 -4.76 -1.48 13.67
N VAL A 304 -3.84 -0.79 12.99
CA VAL A 304 -2.42 -0.70 13.40
C VAL A 304 -2.29 -0.04 14.78
N GLY A 305 -3.00 1.06 15.03
CA GLY A 305 -2.98 1.76 16.32
C GLY A 305 -3.50 0.89 17.47
N ARG A 306 -4.57 0.12 17.24
CA ARG A 306 -5.11 -0.86 18.20
C ARG A 306 -4.12 -1.98 18.49
N LEU A 307 -3.44 -2.51 17.46
CA LEU A 307 -2.39 -3.52 17.62
C LEU A 307 -1.25 -2.98 18.49
N HIS A 308 -0.74 -1.77 18.21
CA HIS A 308 0.32 -1.17 19.02
C HIS A 308 -0.13 -0.83 20.45
N THR A 309 -1.38 -0.44 20.64
CA THR A 309 -1.97 -0.27 21.98
C THR A 309 -2.01 -1.60 22.73
N LEU A 310 -2.40 -2.68 22.04
CA LEU A 310 -2.40 -4.04 22.59
C LEU A 310 -0.97 -4.55 22.85
N LEU A 311 0.05 -4.06 22.17
CA LEU A 311 1.45 -4.45 22.40
C LEU A 311 2.22 -3.45 23.28
N SER A 312 1.54 -2.40 23.75
CA SER A 312 2.16 -1.42 24.62
C SER A 312 2.55 -2.07 25.95
N GLY A 313 3.81 -1.89 26.35
CA GLY A 313 4.38 -2.49 27.56
C GLY A 313 4.80 -3.95 27.43
N THR A 314 4.54 -4.63 26.31
CA THR A 314 5.05 -5.99 26.08
C THR A 314 6.49 -5.97 25.59
N LYS A 315 7.35 -6.83 26.16
CA LYS A 315 8.70 -7.06 25.66
C LYS A 315 8.69 -8.18 24.61
N GLN A 316 9.74 -8.25 23.81
CA GLN A 316 10.00 -9.44 22.99
C GLN A 316 10.38 -10.59 23.94
N GLY A 317 9.67 -11.71 23.85
CA GLY A 317 9.80 -12.86 24.76
C GLY A 317 8.75 -12.90 25.88
N PRO A 318 8.83 -13.92 26.75
CA PRO A 318 7.89 -14.08 27.86
C PRO A 318 8.04 -12.96 28.89
N SER A 319 6.92 -12.55 29.51
CA SER A 319 6.97 -11.63 30.66
C SER A 319 7.60 -12.33 31.87
N THR A 320 8.05 -11.55 32.86
CA THR A 320 8.58 -12.13 34.11
C THR A 320 7.54 -13.04 34.79
N LYS A 321 6.26 -12.62 34.77
CA LYS A 321 5.14 -13.38 35.30
C LYS A 321 4.92 -14.68 34.51
N LEU A 322 5.00 -14.62 33.18
CA LEU A 322 4.89 -15.81 32.33
C LEU A 322 6.05 -16.77 32.58
N THR A 323 7.28 -16.29 32.69
CA THR A 323 8.45 -17.13 32.99
C THR A 323 8.27 -17.89 34.30
N GLU A 324 7.85 -17.21 35.37
CA GLU A 324 7.53 -17.85 36.67
C GLU A 324 6.38 -18.86 36.55
N THR A 325 5.39 -18.55 35.71
CA THR A 325 4.21 -19.40 35.49
C THR A 325 4.53 -20.66 34.69
N LEU A 326 5.49 -20.57 33.76
CA LEU A 326 5.97 -21.68 32.94
C LEU A 326 6.95 -22.60 33.69
N THR A 327 7.47 -22.18 34.85
CA THR A 327 8.33 -23.01 35.69
C THR A 327 7.49 -24.11 36.39
N CYS A 328 7.02 -25.08 35.62
CA CYS A 328 6.30 -26.26 36.09
C CYS A 328 7.24 -27.46 36.24
N ALA A 329 6.70 -28.65 36.53
CA ALA A 329 7.47 -29.89 36.64
C ALA A 329 8.26 -30.25 35.35
N ARG A 330 7.83 -29.74 34.20
CA ARG A 330 8.53 -29.86 32.91
C ARG A 330 8.48 -28.52 32.18
N ASP A 331 9.50 -27.70 32.38
CA ASP A 331 9.57 -26.37 31.78
C ASP A 331 9.52 -26.42 30.24
N PRO A 332 8.47 -25.88 29.59
CA PRO A 332 8.33 -25.89 28.14
C PRO A 332 9.05 -24.71 27.46
N SER A 333 9.72 -23.82 28.20
CA SER A 333 10.25 -22.54 27.70
C SER A 333 11.23 -22.72 26.54
N ASP A 334 12.18 -23.66 26.64
CA ASP A 334 13.16 -23.94 25.58
C ASP A 334 12.51 -24.53 24.33
N VAL A 335 11.51 -25.41 24.52
CA VAL A 335 10.79 -26.05 23.42
C VAL A 335 9.94 -25.03 22.67
N ILE A 336 9.27 -24.13 23.40
CA ILE A 336 8.51 -23.02 22.84
C ILE A 336 9.44 -22.09 22.05
N SER A 337 10.55 -21.66 22.66
CA SER A 337 11.49 -20.74 22.03
C SER A 337 12.10 -21.31 20.76
N LYS A 338 12.48 -22.60 20.78
CA LYS A 338 12.96 -23.31 19.59
C LYS A 338 11.91 -23.35 18.49
N ARG A 339 10.65 -23.66 18.82
CA ARG A 339 9.55 -23.73 17.86
C ARG A 339 9.26 -22.38 17.21
N LEU A 340 9.25 -21.29 17.98
CA LEU A 340 9.10 -19.93 17.46
C LEU A 340 10.23 -19.58 16.50
N LYS A 341 11.47 -19.94 16.84
CA LYS A 341 12.63 -19.75 15.98
C LYS A 341 12.52 -20.53 14.67
N ASP A 342 12.15 -21.81 14.72
CA ASP A 342 11.97 -22.64 13.53
C ASP A 342 10.88 -22.07 12.60
N MET A 343 9.80 -21.51 13.18
CA MET A 343 8.76 -20.82 12.41
C MET A 343 9.25 -19.49 11.82
N TYR A 344 10.06 -18.73 12.56
CA TYR A 344 10.68 -17.50 12.05
C TYR A 344 11.56 -17.77 10.83
N GLU A 345 12.40 -18.80 10.90
CA GLU A 345 13.29 -19.20 9.81
C GLU A 345 12.48 -19.57 8.56
N ARG A 346 11.47 -20.44 8.67
CA ARG A 346 10.58 -20.78 7.55
C ARG A 346 9.85 -19.58 6.95
N PHE A 347 9.38 -18.68 7.81
CA PHE A 347 8.71 -17.46 7.34
C PHE A 347 9.68 -16.54 6.60
N SER A 348 10.91 -16.40 7.11
CA SER A 348 11.95 -15.58 6.51
C SER A 348 12.40 -16.15 5.16
N GLU A 349 12.64 -17.46 5.07
CA GLU A 349 12.99 -18.18 3.84
C GLU A 349 11.97 -17.94 2.71
N HIS A 350 10.68 -17.95 3.05
CA HIS A 350 9.61 -17.65 2.08
C HIS A 350 9.74 -16.25 1.45
N TYR A 351 10.33 -15.29 2.18
CA TYR A 351 10.55 -13.93 1.72
C TYR A 351 11.99 -13.64 1.29
N GLU A 352 12.93 -14.58 1.37
CA GLU A 352 14.35 -14.35 1.03
C GLU A 352 14.57 -13.89 -0.42
N GLY A 353 13.77 -14.42 -1.35
CA GLY A 353 13.76 -14.05 -2.77
C GLY A 353 12.90 -12.83 -3.10
N SER A 354 12.27 -12.20 -2.11
CA SER A 354 11.51 -10.96 -2.28
C SER A 354 12.41 -9.73 -2.03
N GLY A 355 12.06 -8.57 -2.61
CA GLY A 355 12.85 -7.32 -2.45
C GLY A 355 13.15 -6.97 -0.98
N ALA A 356 14.22 -6.21 -0.71
CA ALA A 356 14.72 -6.02 0.65
C ALA A 356 13.65 -5.45 1.60
N GLU A 357 12.78 -4.58 1.11
CA GLU A 357 11.64 -4.03 1.85
C GLU A 357 10.67 -5.11 2.36
N ASN A 358 10.39 -6.12 1.54
CA ASN A 358 9.50 -7.22 1.93
C ASN A 358 10.13 -8.10 3.02
N ARG A 359 11.45 -8.26 3.00
CA ARG A 359 12.19 -8.96 4.06
C ARG A 359 12.12 -8.19 5.38
N ASP A 360 12.42 -6.90 5.36
CA ASP A 360 12.38 -6.06 6.57
C ASP A 360 10.96 -6.01 7.16
N MET A 361 9.93 -5.96 6.30
CA MET A 361 8.52 -6.07 6.72
C MET A 361 8.20 -7.44 7.33
N ALA A 362 8.64 -8.53 6.71
CA ALA A 362 8.43 -9.89 7.23
C ALA A 362 9.05 -10.05 8.63
N VAL A 363 10.29 -9.59 8.79
CA VAL A 363 10.98 -9.57 10.09
C VAL A 363 10.18 -8.74 11.10
N LYS A 364 9.77 -7.51 10.75
CA LYS A 364 8.95 -6.66 11.63
C LYS A 364 7.65 -7.35 12.05
N TYR A 365 6.91 -7.95 11.11
CA TYR A 365 5.63 -8.59 11.40
C TYR A 365 5.80 -9.80 12.31
N PHE A 366 6.84 -10.59 12.10
CA PHE A 366 7.09 -11.75 12.96
C PHE A 366 7.40 -11.33 14.40
N HIS A 367 8.22 -10.30 14.61
CA HIS A 367 8.51 -9.80 15.97
C HIS A 367 7.26 -9.26 16.69
N LEU A 368 6.35 -8.60 15.97
CA LEU A 368 5.06 -8.17 16.53
C LEU A 368 4.17 -9.38 16.87
N ALA A 369 4.18 -10.41 16.00
CA ALA A 369 3.42 -11.63 16.21
C ALA A 369 3.95 -12.43 17.40
N GLU A 370 5.26 -12.47 17.61
CA GLU A 370 5.91 -13.10 18.76
C GLU A 370 5.53 -12.40 20.07
N ALA A 371 5.57 -11.06 20.10
CA ALA A 371 5.12 -10.30 21.27
C ALA A 371 3.63 -10.54 21.56
N LEU A 372 2.81 -10.58 20.51
CA LEU A 372 1.38 -10.89 20.63
C LEU A 372 1.15 -12.32 21.13
N TYR A 373 1.93 -13.28 20.64
CA TYR A 373 1.87 -14.68 21.02
C TYR A 373 2.11 -14.85 22.51
N TYR A 374 3.19 -14.30 23.07
CA TYR A 374 3.48 -14.44 24.50
C TYR A 374 2.41 -13.77 25.37
N ARG A 375 1.88 -12.63 24.94
CA ARG A 375 0.78 -11.93 25.63
C ARG A 375 -0.50 -12.77 25.64
N ILE A 376 -0.87 -13.38 24.51
CA ILE A 376 -2.07 -14.22 24.43
C ILE A 376 -1.85 -15.53 25.20
N LEU A 377 -0.67 -16.15 25.09
CA LEU A 377 -0.32 -17.36 25.83
C LEU A 377 -0.43 -17.14 27.35
N GLU A 378 0.11 -16.03 27.86
CA GLU A 378 -0.04 -15.64 29.27
C GLU A 378 -1.52 -15.53 29.66
N SER A 379 -2.32 -14.83 28.86
CA SER A 379 -3.76 -14.70 29.10
C SER A 379 -4.51 -16.02 29.08
N ILE A 380 -4.13 -16.97 28.20
CA ILE A 380 -4.72 -18.32 28.14
C ILE A 380 -4.38 -19.08 29.42
N ILE A 381 -3.11 -19.10 29.82
CA ILE A 381 -2.66 -19.83 31.01
C ILE A 381 -3.31 -19.27 32.28
N GLU A 382 -3.38 -17.95 32.42
CA GLU A 382 -4.06 -17.30 33.55
C GLU A 382 -5.53 -17.70 33.62
N ARG A 383 -6.21 -17.69 32.47
CA ARG A 383 -7.63 -18.07 32.41
C ARG A 383 -7.84 -19.53 32.76
N GLU A 384 -6.99 -20.43 32.28
CA GLU A 384 -7.06 -21.86 32.59
C GLU A 384 -6.76 -22.14 34.07
N LYS A 385 -5.73 -21.51 34.65
CA LYS A 385 -5.47 -21.60 36.11
C LYS A 385 -6.64 -21.09 36.95
N MET A 386 -7.35 -20.05 36.49
CA MET A 386 -8.57 -19.60 37.16
C MET A 386 -9.72 -20.62 37.12
N ILE A 387 -9.78 -21.51 36.12
CA ILE A 387 -10.83 -22.51 35.96
C ILE A 387 -10.44 -23.80 36.69
N LEU A 388 -9.20 -24.25 36.52
CA LEU A 388 -8.71 -25.57 36.93
C LEU A 388 -7.94 -25.54 38.26
N GLY A 389 -7.61 -24.37 38.80
CA GLY A 389 -6.78 -24.22 40.00
C GLY A 389 -5.32 -24.58 39.72
N ASP A 390 -4.70 -25.34 40.64
CA ASP A 390 -3.30 -25.79 40.55
C ASP A 390 -3.11 -27.03 39.65
N ALA A 391 -4.02 -27.27 38.69
CA ALA A 391 -3.89 -28.36 37.75
C ALA A 391 -2.64 -28.21 36.86
N ASP A 392 -1.99 -29.33 36.54
CA ASP A 392 -0.83 -29.35 35.66
C ASP A 392 -1.23 -29.10 34.20
N LEU A 393 -0.78 -27.97 33.65
CA LEU A 393 -1.03 -27.58 32.26
C LEU A 393 0.01 -28.14 31.27
N SER A 394 0.99 -28.93 31.73
CA SER A 394 2.09 -29.44 30.90
C SER A 394 1.60 -30.18 29.65
N CYS A 395 0.52 -30.97 29.77
CA CYS A 395 -0.07 -31.71 28.64
C CYS A 395 -0.52 -30.79 27.49
N ILE A 396 -0.96 -29.57 27.79
CA ILE A 396 -1.41 -28.57 26.81
C ILE A 396 -0.22 -27.76 26.29
N LEU A 397 0.67 -27.32 27.20
CA LEU A 397 1.86 -26.51 26.88
C LEU A 397 2.98 -27.28 26.16
N GLU A 398 2.91 -28.61 26.11
CA GLU A 398 3.81 -29.43 25.29
C GLU A 398 3.31 -29.60 23.84
N GLN A 399 2.03 -29.31 23.55
CA GLN A 399 1.43 -29.58 22.24
C GLN A 399 1.99 -28.70 21.14
N ASP A 400 2.70 -29.31 20.18
CA ASP A 400 3.28 -28.61 19.03
C ASP A 400 2.23 -27.83 18.22
N ILE A 401 1.12 -28.50 17.91
CA ILE A 401 0.09 -27.94 17.06
C ILE A 401 -0.58 -26.71 17.70
N PHE A 402 -0.72 -26.69 19.02
CA PHE A 402 -1.29 -25.55 19.75
C PHE A 402 -0.44 -24.30 19.55
N HIS A 403 0.87 -24.40 19.81
CA HIS A 403 1.76 -23.25 19.71
C HIS A 403 1.93 -22.76 18.27
N ARG A 404 2.00 -23.68 17.29
CA ARG A 404 2.08 -23.30 15.88
C ARG A 404 0.80 -22.62 15.40
N SER A 405 -0.38 -23.14 15.76
CA SER A 405 -1.66 -22.49 15.45
C SER A 405 -1.76 -21.12 16.10
N LEU A 406 -1.39 -20.99 17.38
CA LEU A 406 -1.44 -19.72 18.10
C LEU A 406 -0.51 -18.68 17.47
N LEU A 407 0.73 -19.04 17.16
CA LEU A 407 1.68 -18.12 16.52
C LEU A 407 1.23 -17.74 15.10
N ALA A 408 0.76 -18.70 14.31
CA ALA A 408 0.21 -18.43 12.98
C ALA A 408 -0.99 -17.47 13.05
N CYS A 409 -1.84 -17.60 14.08
CA CYS A 409 -2.99 -16.72 14.28
C CYS A 409 -2.53 -15.31 14.67
N CYS A 410 -1.54 -15.19 15.56
CA CYS A 410 -0.93 -13.91 15.91
C CYS A 410 -0.32 -13.23 14.67
N LEU A 411 0.36 -14.00 13.82
CA LEU A 411 0.95 -13.48 12.59
C LEU A 411 -0.10 -13.03 11.59
N GLU A 412 -1.19 -13.77 11.42
CA GLU A 412 -2.32 -13.37 10.57
C GLU A 412 -2.95 -12.07 11.08
N ILE A 413 -3.17 -11.92 12.40
CA ILE A 413 -3.68 -10.67 13.00
C ILE A 413 -2.77 -9.49 12.68
N VAL A 414 -1.45 -9.68 12.81
CA VAL A 414 -0.47 -8.64 12.49
C VAL A 414 -0.52 -8.30 11.00
N ILE A 415 -0.45 -9.29 10.11
CA ILE A 415 -0.48 -9.08 8.66
C ILE A 415 -1.77 -8.35 8.26
N PHE A 416 -2.92 -8.80 8.74
CA PHE A 416 -4.22 -8.18 8.51
C PHE A 416 -4.28 -6.73 9.00
N SER A 417 -3.56 -6.40 10.09
CA SER A 417 -3.52 -5.03 10.59
C SER A 417 -2.78 -4.07 9.65
N TYR A 418 -1.76 -4.54 8.93
CA TYR A 418 -0.93 -3.71 8.05
C TYR A 418 -1.27 -3.83 6.55
N ARG A 419 -1.91 -4.92 6.12
CA ARG A 419 -2.23 -5.19 4.71
C ARG A 419 -3.74 -5.26 4.50
N PRO A 420 -4.23 -4.92 3.29
CA PRO A 420 -5.64 -5.12 2.97
C PRO A 420 -6.01 -6.61 3.09
N PRO A 421 -7.29 -6.91 3.41
CA PRO A 421 -7.77 -8.28 3.58
C PRO A 421 -7.64 -9.12 2.31
N GLY A 422 -7.59 -10.45 2.48
CA GLY A 422 -7.60 -11.43 1.39
C GLY A 422 -6.32 -12.24 1.22
N ASP A 423 -5.33 -12.09 2.11
CA ASP A 423 -4.05 -12.82 2.03
C ASP A 423 -4.13 -14.22 2.68
N PHE A 424 -5.09 -14.45 3.58
CA PHE A 424 -5.36 -15.79 4.12
C PHE A 424 -5.88 -16.72 3.00
N PRO A 425 -5.43 -17.99 2.87
CA PRO A 425 -4.71 -18.82 3.85
C PRO A 425 -3.18 -18.85 3.73
N ASN A 426 -2.53 -17.80 3.23
CA ASN A 426 -1.08 -17.83 2.97
C ASN A 426 -0.23 -18.23 4.20
N VAL A 427 -0.53 -17.67 5.38
CA VAL A 427 0.20 -17.97 6.63
C VAL A 427 0.16 -19.45 6.99
N ILE A 428 -0.99 -20.11 6.88
CA ILE A 428 -1.10 -21.54 7.19
C ILE A 428 -0.43 -22.42 6.12
N ASN A 429 -0.38 -21.96 4.87
CA ASN A 429 0.35 -22.64 3.80
C ASN A 429 1.87 -22.59 4.02
N ILE A 430 2.41 -21.42 4.39
CA ILE A 430 3.84 -21.24 4.72
C ILE A 430 4.26 -22.21 5.83
N PHE A 431 3.45 -22.31 6.89
CA PHE A 431 3.76 -23.18 8.01
C PHE A 431 3.31 -24.64 7.84
N GLN A 432 2.72 -24.99 6.71
CA GLN A 432 2.12 -26.30 6.45
C GLN A 432 1.19 -26.74 7.59
N LEU A 433 0.36 -25.81 8.06
CA LEU A 433 -0.58 -26.03 9.14
C LEU A 433 -1.94 -26.48 8.58
N PRO A 434 -2.45 -27.65 8.99
CA PRO A 434 -3.77 -28.10 8.55
C PRO A 434 -4.85 -27.14 9.04
N ALA A 435 -5.70 -26.65 8.12
CA ALA A 435 -6.75 -25.68 8.42
C ALA A 435 -7.68 -26.13 9.57
N TYR A 436 -7.97 -27.43 9.67
CA TYR A 436 -8.76 -28.01 10.76
C TYR A 436 -8.13 -27.80 12.15
N HIS A 437 -6.80 -27.85 12.25
CA HIS A 437 -6.11 -27.61 13.50
C HIS A 437 -5.96 -26.13 13.83
N PHE A 438 -5.84 -25.28 12.81
CA PHE A 438 -5.75 -23.83 12.95
C PHE A 438 -7.08 -23.19 13.36
N TYR A 439 -8.20 -23.74 12.88
CA TYR A 439 -9.54 -23.25 13.19
C TYR A 439 -9.91 -23.33 14.68
N LYS A 440 -9.32 -24.29 15.40
CA LYS A 440 -9.54 -24.49 16.84
C LYS A 440 -8.70 -23.53 17.64
#